data_AF-A0A2E8XNL5-F1
#
_entry.id   AF-A0A2E8XNL5-F1
#
_cell.length_a   1.000
_cell.length_b   1.000
_cell.length_c   1.000
_cell.angle_alpha   90.00
_cell.angle_beta   90.00
_cell.angle_gamma   90.00
#
_symmetry.space_group_name_H-M   'P 1'
#
loop_
_entity.id
_entity.type
_entity.pdbx_description
1 polymer ?
#
loop_
_entity_poly.entity_id
_entity_poly.type
_entity_poly.pdbx_seq_one_letter_code
_entity_poly.pdbx_strand_id
1 'polypeptide(L)'
;MAEDIRETALRYHREGRPGKIEVVASKLLANQRDLSRAYTPGVAQASLAISEDSAMAAELTVRDTIFITDTYVTPDPTVEEIAEMTHLPAEEVRRFGLTPMVGLLSHSNFGSSNFASAQKMRKARQLVHERDPDLQVEGEIDGDAAIDSDISERIFPNSFLDGQANFLVMLDQDAANIAFNLLKTLADGLAVGPILVSTSRSAHILTPSVMARGILNMSAVAAVGAQYDQHEQNLSLKW
;
A
#
# COMPACT_ATOMS: atom_id res chain seq x y z
N MET A 1 -0.73 43.31 27.88
CA MET A 1 -1.92 42.53 28.26
C MET A 1 -1.73 41.12 27.75
N ALA A 2 -2.00 40.10 28.55
CA ALA A 2 -2.07 38.72 28.04
C ALA A 2 -3.32 38.62 27.16
N GLU A 3 -3.17 38.09 25.94
CA GLU A 3 -4.29 37.86 25.04
C GLU A 3 -5.22 36.79 25.65
N ASP A 4 -6.53 37.04 25.66
CA ASP A 4 -7.49 36.09 26.22
C ASP A 4 -7.53 34.83 25.35
N ILE A 5 -7.02 33.72 25.89
CA ILE A 5 -6.99 32.40 25.24
C ILE A 5 -8.37 32.03 24.69
N ARG A 6 -9.46 32.42 25.38
CA ARG A 6 -10.82 32.17 24.94
C ARG A 6 -11.14 32.93 23.65
N GLU A 7 -10.78 34.21 23.58
CA GLU A 7 -11.05 35.05 22.42
C GLU A 7 -10.24 34.60 21.20
N THR A 8 -8.96 34.27 21.39
CA THR A 8 -8.10 33.73 20.34
C THR A 8 -8.58 32.37 19.82
N ALA A 9 -9.03 31.47 20.70
CA ALA A 9 -9.59 30.18 20.30
C ALA A 9 -10.91 30.34 19.52
N LEU A 10 -11.78 31.25 19.96
CA LEU A 10 -13.03 31.55 19.25
C LEU A 10 -12.77 32.18 17.88
N ARG A 11 -11.78 33.08 17.77
CA ARG A 11 -11.37 33.68 16.50
C ARG A 11 -10.82 32.63 15.53
N TYR A 12 -9.91 31.77 16.00
CA TYR A 12 -9.36 30.65 15.24
C TYR A 12 -10.44 29.70 14.68
N HIS A 13 -11.52 29.45 15.43
CA HIS A 13 -12.62 28.60 14.97
C HIS A 13 -13.69 29.31 14.12
N ARG A 14 -13.65 30.65 14.03
CA ARG A 14 -14.60 31.47 13.26
C ARG A 14 -14.01 32.00 11.96
N GLU A 15 -12.71 32.22 11.92
CA GLU A 15 -12.01 32.68 10.72
C GLU A 15 -11.78 31.50 9.76
N GLY A 16 -12.21 31.68 8.50
CA GLY A 16 -12.17 30.63 7.48
C GLY A 16 -13.44 29.79 7.40
N ARG A 17 -13.34 28.60 6.81
CA ARG A 17 -14.46 27.66 6.68
C ARG A 17 -14.62 26.89 7.99
N PRO A 18 -15.80 26.93 8.67
CA PRO A 18 -16.01 26.18 9.91
C PRO A 18 -15.88 24.68 9.67
N GLY A 19 -15.04 24.02 10.48
CA GLY A 19 -14.77 22.58 10.40
C GLY A 19 -13.29 22.28 10.24
N LYS A 20 -12.76 21.33 11.01
CA LYS A 20 -11.35 20.90 10.92
C LYS A 20 -11.07 19.99 9.72
N ILE A 21 -12.11 19.61 8.96
CA ILE A 21 -12.07 18.62 7.89
C ILE A 21 -12.89 19.14 6.71
N GLU A 22 -12.31 19.10 5.50
CA GLU A 22 -12.98 19.38 4.24
C GLU A 22 -12.83 18.18 3.30
N VAL A 23 -13.95 17.61 2.84
CA VAL A 23 -13.95 16.52 1.84
C VAL A 23 -14.13 17.16 0.47
N VAL A 24 -13.07 17.10 -0.35
CA VAL A 24 -13.11 17.53 -1.76
C VAL A 24 -13.22 16.30 -2.67
N ALA A 25 -14.20 16.30 -3.57
CA ALA A 25 -14.34 15.25 -4.57
C ALA A 25 -13.18 15.34 -5.58
N SER A 26 -12.49 14.22 -5.85
CA SER A 26 -11.38 14.16 -6.82
C SER A 26 -11.84 14.39 -8.25
N LYS A 27 -13.08 14.02 -8.55
CA LYS A 27 -13.81 14.39 -9.76
C LYS A 27 -15.00 15.22 -9.31
N LEU A 28 -15.11 16.45 -9.79
CA LEU A 28 -16.21 17.34 -9.45
C LEU A 28 -17.54 16.71 -9.89
N LEU A 29 -18.37 16.31 -8.93
CA LEU A 29 -19.74 15.87 -9.15
C LEU A 29 -20.67 17.06 -8.97
N ALA A 30 -20.54 18.05 -9.86
CA ALA A 30 -21.19 19.36 -9.69
C ALA A 30 -22.72 19.30 -9.86
N ASN A 31 -23.24 18.25 -10.48
CA ASN A 31 -24.67 18.09 -10.78
C ASN A 31 -25.10 16.62 -10.85
N GLN A 32 -26.41 16.41 -10.98
CA GLN A 32 -27.03 15.08 -11.05
C GLN A 32 -26.57 14.23 -12.25
N ARG A 33 -26.18 14.87 -13.37
CA ARG A 33 -25.65 14.15 -14.53
C ARG A 33 -24.26 13.60 -14.24
N ASP A 34 -23.40 14.37 -13.59
CA ASP A 34 -22.08 13.90 -13.18
C ASP A 34 -22.18 12.77 -12.16
N LEU A 35 -23.13 12.85 -11.24
CA LEU A 35 -23.45 11.75 -10.31
C LEU A 35 -23.89 10.47 -11.07
N SER A 36 -24.77 10.61 -12.07
CA SER A 36 -25.22 9.46 -12.89
C SER A 36 -24.13 8.79 -13.72
N ARG A 37 -23.03 9.51 -14.00
CA ARG A 37 -21.84 8.98 -14.69
C ARG A 37 -20.94 8.21 -13.73
N ALA A 38 -20.84 8.65 -12.48
CA ALA A 38 -20.01 8.02 -11.46
C ALA A 38 -20.65 6.77 -10.83
N TYR A 39 -21.97 6.69 -10.81
CA TYR A 39 -22.74 5.57 -10.26
C TYR A 39 -23.53 4.84 -11.34
N THR A 40 -24.27 3.79 -10.99
CA THR A 40 -25.14 3.07 -11.94
C THR A 40 -26.14 4.04 -12.58
N PRO A 41 -26.24 4.13 -13.92
CA PRO A 41 -25.69 3.20 -14.94
C PRO A 41 -24.29 3.54 -15.49
N GLY A 42 -23.71 4.70 -15.19
CA GLY A 42 -22.41 5.11 -15.70
C GLY A 42 -21.23 4.20 -15.32
N VAL A 43 -21.16 3.75 -14.05
CA VAL A 43 -20.12 2.79 -13.63
C VAL A 43 -20.23 1.46 -14.36
N ALA A 44 -21.46 1.02 -14.68
CA ALA A 44 -21.69 -0.20 -15.45
C ALA A 44 -21.13 -0.10 -16.87
N GLN A 45 -21.12 1.09 -17.49
CA GLN A 45 -20.49 1.26 -18.80
C GLN A 45 -18.97 1.10 -18.74
N ALA A 46 -18.32 1.59 -17.68
CA ALA A 46 -16.89 1.34 -17.47
C ALA A 46 -16.61 -0.15 -17.25
N SER A 47 -17.44 -0.83 -16.46
CA SER A 47 -17.33 -2.29 -16.26
C SER A 47 -17.55 -3.08 -17.54
N LEU A 48 -18.51 -2.68 -18.40
CA LEU A 48 -18.74 -3.30 -19.69
C LEU A 48 -17.56 -3.10 -20.64
N ALA A 49 -16.99 -1.89 -20.70
CA ALA A 49 -15.83 -1.61 -21.54
C ALA A 49 -14.61 -2.47 -21.13
N ILE A 50 -14.37 -2.64 -19.82
CA ILE A 50 -13.32 -3.52 -19.29
C ILE A 50 -13.62 -5.00 -19.60
N SER A 51 -14.89 -5.39 -19.60
CA SER A 51 -15.29 -6.75 -19.97
C SER A 51 -15.10 -7.04 -21.46
N GLU A 52 -15.20 -6.03 -22.33
CA GLU A 52 -14.99 -6.14 -23.77
C GLU A 52 -13.49 -6.09 -24.13
N ASP A 53 -12.73 -5.23 -23.46
CA ASP A 53 -11.28 -5.08 -23.61
C ASP A 53 -10.62 -4.88 -22.24
N SER A 54 -9.87 -5.89 -21.78
CA SER A 54 -9.20 -5.85 -20.47
C SER A 54 -8.15 -4.74 -20.37
N ALA A 55 -7.59 -4.26 -21.49
CA ALA A 55 -6.64 -3.14 -21.48
C ALA A 55 -7.30 -1.82 -21.00
N MET A 56 -8.62 -1.69 -21.15
CA MET A 56 -9.38 -0.53 -20.65
C MET A 56 -9.35 -0.40 -19.13
N ALA A 57 -9.03 -1.47 -18.38
CA ALA A 57 -8.86 -1.39 -16.94
C ALA A 57 -7.76 -0.39 -16.55
N ALA A 58 -6.63 -0.39 -17.27
CA ALA A 58 -5.51 0.52 -17.01
C ALA A 58 -5.81 1.99 -17.36
N GLU A 59 -6.79 2.25 -18.23
CA GLU A 59 -7.23 3.60 -18.59
C GLU A 59 -8.35 4.11 -17.66
N LEU A 60 -9.30 3.24 -17.32
CA LEU A 60 -10.53 3.60 -16.62
C LEU A 60 -10.45 3.43 -15.10
N THR A 61 -9.43 2.76 -14.59
CA THR A 61 -9.24 2.49 -13.17
C THR A 61 -7.84 2.90 -12.68
N VAL A 62 -7.56 2.75 -11.38
CA VAL A 62 -6.22 2.96 -10.83
C VAL A 62 -5.30 1.92 -11.44
N ARG A 63 -4.25 2.36 -12.15
CA ARG A 63 -3.38 1.52 -12.99
C ARG A 63 -2.86 0.28 -12.28
N ASP A 64 -2.31 0.43 -11.08
CA ASP A 64 -1.79 -0.68 -10.27
C ASP A 64 -1.78 -0.29 -8.78
N THR A 65 -1.92 -1.29 -7.89
CA THR A 65 -1.77 -1.11 -6.44
C THR A 65 -0.43 -1.67 -6.00
N ILE A 66 0.40 -0.83 -5.39
CA ILE A 66 1.72 -1.22 -4.87
C ILE A 66 1.73 -1.05 -3.36
N PHE A 67 2.17 -2.09 -2.65
CA PHE A 67 2.42 -2.08 -1.21
C PHE A 67 3.92 -1.86 -0.96
N ILE A 68 4.26 -1.08 0.06
CA ILE A 68 5.67 -0.77 0.41
C ILE A 68 5.86 -0.93 1.91
N THR A 69 6.85 -1.72 2.31
CA THR A 69 7.23 -1.92 3.72
C THR A 69 8.74 -1.66 3.92
N ASP A 70 9.20 -1.03 5.00
CA ASP A 70 8.48 -0.30 6.06
C ASP A 70 8.78 1.20 5.95
N THR A 71 7.73 2.01 5.82
CA THR A 71 7.86 3.44 5.54
C THR A 71 8.03 4.32 6.78
N TYR A 72 7.87 3.78 8.01
CA TYR A 72 7.81 4.63 9.22
C TYR A 72 8.38 4.05 10.54
N VAL A 73 8.59 2.73 10.71
CA VAL A 73 8.83 2.16 12.05
C VAL A 73 10.26 1.70 12.30
N THR A 74 10.84 0.91 11.41
CA THR A 74 12.13 0.24 11.64
C THR A 74 13.24 0.81 10.75
N PRO A 75 14.15 1.64 11.30
CA PRO A 75 15.18 2.33 10.53
C PRO A 75 16.08 1.41 9.71
N ASP A 76 16.69 0.40 10.31
CA ASP A 76 17.57 -0.56 9.63
C ASP A 76 17.20 -1.98 10.08
N PRO A 77 16.30 -2.67 9.36
CA PRO A 77 15.80 -3.96 9.78
C PRO A 77 16.86 -5.05 9.59
N THR A 78 16.89 -5.97 10.55
CA THR A 78 17.64 -7.23 10.49
C THR A 78 17.05 -8.19 9.44
N VAL A 79 17.75 -9.29 9.16
CA VAL A 79 17.29 -10.30 8.19
C VAL A 79 15.98 -10.92 8.65
N GLU A 80 15.87 -11.21 9.94
CA GLU A 80 14.69 -11.78 10.57
C GLU A 80 13.50 -10.81 10.52
N GLU A 81 13.75 -9.53 10.80
CA GLU A 81 12.73 -8.49 10.69
C GLU A 81 12.26 -8.30 9.25
N ILE A 82 13.15 -8.33 8.25
CA ILE A 82 12.76 -8.29 6.83
C ILE A 82 11.86 -9.47 6.48
N ALA A 83 12.18 -10.68 6.97
CA ALA A 83 11.36 -11.87 6.73
C ALA A 83 9.96 -11.73 7.38
N GLU A 84 9.86 -11.15 8.57
CA GLU A 84 8.58 -10.84 9.23
C GLU A 84 7.81 -9.74 8.52
N MET A 85 8.49 -8.67 8.10
CA MET A 85 7.96 -7.57 7.29
C MET A 85 7.52 -8.01 5.89
N THR A 86 7.92 -9.21 5.46
CA THR A 86 7.44 -9.85 4.25
C THR A 86 6.18 -10.67 4.53
N HIS A 87 6.19 -11.50 5.57
CA HIS A 87 5.08 -12.40 5.88
C HIS A 87 3.85 -11.66 6.40
N LEU A 88 4.02 -10.80 7.41
CA LEU A 88 2.90 -10.19 8.13
C LEU A 88 2.04 -9.32 7.21
N PRO A 89 2.62 -8.48 6.32
CA PRO A 89 1.82 -7.68 5.41
C PRO A 89 1.31 -8.47 4.20
N ALA A 90 1.85 -9.65 3.87
CA ALA A 90 1.35 -10.45 2.75
C ALA A 90 -0.12 -10.86 2.96
N GLU A 91 -0.53 -11.13 4.20
CA GLU A 91 -1.95 -11.33 4.54
C GLU A 91 -2.79 -10.07 4.31
N GLU A 92 -2.23 -8.90 4.56
CA GLU A 92 -2.93 -7.65 4.27
C GLU A 92 -3.12 -7.49 2.76
N VAL A 93 -2.11 -7.79 1.94
CA VAL A 93 -2.26 -7.81 0.47
C VAL A 93 -3.39 -8.75 0.03
N ARG A 94 -3.48 -9.95 0.63
CA ARG A 94 -4.58 -10.91 0.39
C ARG A 94 -5.95 -10.33 0.76
N ARG A 95 -6.04 -9.55 1.85
CA ARG A 95 -7.29 -8.86 2.24
C ARG A 95 -7.73 -7.78 1.25
N PHE A 96 -6.80 -7.20 0.51
CA PHE A 96 -7.11 -6.34 -0.64
C PHE A 96 -7.54 -7.13 -1.89
N GLY A 97 -7.64 -8.46 -1.81
CA GLY A 97 -8.05 -9.34 -2.90
C GLY A 97 -6.95 -9.62 -3.91
N LEU A 98 -5.68 -9.37 -3.54
CA LEU A 98 -4.52 -9.52 -4.41
C LEU A 98 -3.64 -10.68 -3.92
N THR A 99 -3.06 -11.43 -4.87
CA THR A 99 -2.01 -12.40 -4.54
C THR A 99 -0.72 -11.63 -4.25
N PRO A 100 -0.07 -11.83 -3.09
CA PRO A 100 1.18 -11.16 -2.77
C PRO A 100 2.31 -11.65 -3.69
N MET A 101 2.84 -10.74 -4.49
CA MET A 101 4.04 -10.93 -5.32
C MET A 101 5.12 -10.00 -4.81
N VAL A 102 6.06 -10.56 -4.05
CA VAL A 102 6.98 -9.80 -3.21
C VAL A 102 8.34 -9.61 -3.88
N GLY A 103 8.76 -8.36 -4.03
CA GLY A 103 10.12 -7.98 -4.39
C GLY A 103 10.92 -7.52 -3.16
N LEU A 104 11.96 -8.26 -2.81
CA LEU A 104 12.96 -7.89 -1.79
C LEU A 104 14.02 -7.00 -2.44
N LEU A 105 13.83 -5.68 -2.33
CA LEU A 105 14.55 -4.71 -3.13
C LEU A 105 15.99 -4.45 -2.68
N SER A 106 16.88 -4.28 -3.66
CA SER A 106 18.28 -3.93 -3.49
C SER A 106 18.76 -3.07 -4.66
N HIS A 107 20.03 -2.68 -4.66
CA HIS A 107 20.75 -2.12 -5.82
C HIS A 107 21.42 -3.23 -6.66
N SER A 108 21.04 -4.48 -6.42
CA SER A 108 21.67 -5.67 -6.97
C SER A 108 20.59 -6.61 -7.44
N ASN A 109 20.94 -7.41 -8.44
CA ASN A 109 20.11 -8.47 -8.99
C ASN A 109 20.81 -9.80 -8.77
N PHE A 110 20.20 -10.69 -8.00
CA PHE A 110 20.51 -12.12 -7.93
C PHE A 110 22.01 -12.44 -7.79
N GLY A 111 22.69 -11.78 -6.86
CA GLY A 111 24.11 -11.99 -6.57
C GLY A 111 25.08 -11.15 -7.38
N SER A 112 24.62 -10.16 -8.17
CA SER A 112 25.50 -9.23 -8.90
C SER A 112 26.40 -8.39 -7.99
N SER A 113 26.06 -8.29 -6.70
CA SER A 113 26.83 -7.59 -5.67
C SER A 113 26.93 -8.43 -4.39
N ASN A 114 28.09 -8.35 -3.74
CA ASN A 114 28.33 -8.92 -2.41
C ASN A 114 28.31 -7.86 -1.30
N PHE A 115 27.75 -6.69 -1.58
CA PHE A 115 27.57 -5.67 -0.56
C PHE A 115 26.65 -6.15 0.56
N ALA A 116 26.82 -5.61 1.77
CA ALA A 116 26.12 -6.07 2.96
C ALA A 116 24.59 -6.01 2.79
N SER A 117 24.06 -4.96 2.16
CA SER A 117 22.62 -4.81 1.90
C SER A 117 22.08 -5.89 0.94
N ALA A 118 22.82 -6.23 -0.12
CA ALA A 118 22.43 -7.28 -1.06
C ALA A 118 22.41 -8.66 -0.39
N GLN A 119 23.43 -8.95 0.43
CA GLN A 119 23.48 -10.19 1.22
C GLN A 119 22.36 -10.25 2.26
N LYS A 120 21.99 -9.11 2.86
CA LYS A 120 20.87 -9.00 3.81
C LYS A 120 19.56 -9.45 3.17
N MET A 121 19.24 -8.92 1.98
CA MET A 121 18.01 -9.30 1.25
C MET A 121 18.03 -10.76 0.78
N ARG A 122 19.17 -11.27 0.29
CA ARG A 122 19.30 -12.70 -0.10
C ARG A 122 19.04 -13.64 1.07
N LYS A 123 19.58 -13.34 2.24
CA LYS A 123 19.33 -14.15 3.46
C LYS A 123 17.87 -14.05 3.88
N ALA A 124 17.26 -12.88 3.77
CA ALA A 124 15.84 -12.72 4.11
C ALA A 124 14.95 -13.55 3.17
N ARG A 125 15.26 -13.56 1.86
CA ARG A 125 14.60 -14.43 0.87
C ARG A 125 14.65 -15.90 1.27
N GLN A 126 15.83 -16.37 1.69
CA GLN A 126 16.01 -17.75 2.16
C GLN A 126 15.13 -18.05 3.37
N LEU A 127 15.18 -17.20 4.41
CA LEU A 127 14.33 -17.37 5.60
C LEU A 127 12.84 -17.34 5.28
N VAL A 128 12.43 -16.50 4.32
CA VAL A 128 11.04 -16.41 3.89
C VAL A 128 10.60 -17.70 3.23
N HIS A 129 11.39 -18.19 2.28
CA HIS A 129 11.10 -19.43 1.55
C HIS A 129 11.13 -20.68 2.45
N GLU A 130 11.98 -20.71 3.49
CA GLU A 130 12.00 -21.79 4.47
C GLU A 130 10.71 -21.85 5.32
N ARG A 131 10.07 -20.70 5.56
CA ARG A 131 8.86 -20.59 6.39
C ARG A 131 7.58 -20.79 5.58
N ASP A 132 7.51 -20.20 4.39
CA ASP A 132 6.37 -20.27 3.48
C ASP A 132 6.88 -20.48 2.04
N PRO A 133 7.03 -21.75 1.60
CA PRO A 133 7.52 -22.07 0.26
C PRO A 133 6.58 -21.63 -0.87
N ASP A 134 5.29 -21.41 -0.57
CA ASP A 134 4.26 -21.09 -1.55
C ASP A 134 4.12 -19.57 -1.77
N LEU A 135 4.69 -18.74 -0.88
CA LEU A 135 4.70 -17.29 -1.04
C LEU A 135 5.63 -16.90 -2.20
N GLN A 136 5.07 -16.19 -3.18
CA GLN A 136 5.84 -15.66 -4.31
C GLN A 136 6.73 -14.51 -3.85
N VAL A 137 8.01 -14.82 -3.58
CA VAL A 137 9.00 -13.84 -3.13
C VAL A 137 10.28 -14.00 -3.93
N GLU A 138 10.74 -12.89 -4.49
CA GLU A 138 12.05 -12.81 -5.11
C GLU A 138 12.96 -11.75 -4.51
N GLY A 139 14.25 -12.07 -4.55
CA GLY A 139 15.31 -11.11 -4.33
C GLY A 139 16.62 -11.72 -3.82
N GLU A 140 17.70 -10.94 -3.80
CA GLU A 140 17.70 -9.49 -4.01
C GLU A 140 17.46 -9.08 -5.47
N ILE A 141 16.63 -8.08 -5.69
CA ILE A 141 16.23 -7.60 -7.02
C ILE A 141 16.20 -6.07 -7.06
N ASP A 142 16.57 -5.48 -8.20
CA ASP A 142 16.45 -4.04 -8.45
C ASP A 142 14.98 -3.63 -8.62
N GLY A 143 14.69 -2.38 -8.28
CA GLY A 143 13.32 -1.86 -8.28
C GLY A 143 12.65 -1.86 -9.66
N ASP A 144 13.40 -1.67 -10.75
CA ASP A 144 12.87 -1.73 -12.11
C ASP A 144 12.55 -3.17 -12.52
N ALA A 145 13.47 -4.12 -12.29
CA ALA A 145 13.25 -5.53 -12.53
C ALA A 145 12.12 -6.12 -11.67
N ALA A 146 11.85 -5.56 -10.49
CA ALA A 146 10.73 -5.98 -9.65
C ALA A 146 9.38 -5.59 -10.25
N ILE A 147 9.25 -4.41 -10.86
CA ILE A 147 7.97 -3.87 -11.35
C ILE A 147 7.77 -4.05 -12.86
N ASP A 148 8.81 -4.47 -13.59
CA ASP A 148 8.77 -4.73 -15.03
C ASP A 148 9.13 -6.20 -15.28
N SER A 149 8.11 -6.99 -15.65
CA SER A 149 8.26 -8.42 -15.91
C SER A 149 9.18 -8.72 -17.09
N ASP A 150 9.24 -7.86 -18.12
CA ASP A 150 10.11 -8.07 -19.28
C ASP A 150 11.59 -7.93 -18.87
N ILE A 151 11.89 -6.98 -17.97
CA ILE A 151 13.23 -6.84 -17.38
C ILE A 151 13.54 -8.06 -16.51
N SER A 152 12.60 -8.46 -15.65
CA SER A 152 12.75 -9.61 -14.75
C SER A 152 13.04 -10.91 -15.51
N GLU A 153 12.21 -11.27 -16.50
CA GLU A 153 12.35 -12.49 -17.30
C GLU A 153 13.68 -12.55 -18.04
N ARG A 154 14.18 -11.40 -18.52
CA ARG A 154 15.47 -11.33 -19.21
C ARG A 154 16.65 -11.53 -18.27
N ILE A 155 16.58 -10.99 -17.06
CA ILE A 155 17.66 -11.10 -16.06
C ILE A 155 17.62 -12.46 -15.37
N PHE A 156 16.41 -12.96 -15.08
CA PHE A 156 16.17 -14.17 -14.31
C PHE A 156 14.89 -14.90 -14.80
N PRO A 157 15.00 -15.73 -15.86
CA PRO A 157 13.85 -16.40 -16.47
C PRO A 157 13.22 -17.50 -15.59
N ASN A 158 13.84 -17.86 -14.46
CA ASN A 158 13.33 -18.85 -13.51
C ASN A 158 12.84 -18.18 -12.21
N SER A 159 12.31 -16.96 -12.33
CA SER A 159 11.71 -16.21 -11.22
C SER A 159 10.57 -16.99 -10.57
N PHE A 160 10.47 -16.89 -9.24
CA PHE A 160 9.30 -17.36 -8.49
C PHE A 160 8.10 -16.40 -8.58
N LEU A 161 8.28 -15.20 -9.14
CA LEU A 161 7.18 -14.27 -9.40
C LEU A 161 6.47 -14.63 -10.70
N ASP A 162 5.15 -14.80 -10.64
CA ASP A 162 4.26 -14.99 -11.79
C ASP A 162 3.77 -13.62 -12.33
N GLY A 163 4.71 -12.72 -12.58
CA GLY A 163 4.45 -11.35 -13.04
C GLY A 163 5.22 -10.27 -12.28
N GLN A 164 4.71 -9.03 -12.34
CA GLN A 164 5.29 -7.87 -11.66
C GLN A 164 5.02 -7.91 -10.14
N ALA A 165 6.01 -7.52 -9.34
CA ALA A 165 5.85 -7.40 -7.90
C ALA A 165 4.85 -6.29 -7.57
N ASN A 166 3.84 -6.64 -6.78
CA ASN A 166 2.87 -5.68 -6.22
C ASN A 166 3.18 -5.33 -4.76
N PHE A 167 4.13 -6.02 -4.14
CA PHE A 167 4.56 -5.77 -2.77
C PHE A 167 6.07 -5.63 -2.69
N LEU A 168 6.53 -4.42 -2.35
CA LEU A 168 7.94 -4.05 -2.30
C LEU A 168 8.43 -3.98 -0.85
N VAL A 169 9.37 -4.85 -0.50
CA VAL A 169 10.05 -4.81 0.79
C VAL A 169 11.39 -4.13 0.60
N MET A 170 11.53 -2.99 1.26
CA MET A 170 12.67 -2.10 1.12
C MET A 170 13.77 -2.46 2.10
N LEU A 171 15.00 -2.07 1.76
CA LEU A 171 16.20 -2.40 2.53
C LEU A 171 16.26 -1.73 3.91
N ASP A 172 15.71 -0.52 4.03
CA ASP A 172 15.67 0.31 5.22
C ASP A 172 14.50 1.32 5.16
N GLN A 173 14.26 2.03 6.27
CA GLN A 173 13.14 2.98 6.37
C GLN A 173 13.30 4.17 5.43
N ASP A 174 14.53 4.65 5.21
CA ASP A 174 14.78 5.83 4.38
C ASP A 174 14.45 5.52 2.92
N ALA A 175 14.92 4.38 2.40
CA ALA A 175 14.59 3.91 1.07
C ALA A 175 13.07 3.77 0.87
N ALA A 176 12.38 3.17 1.86
CA ALA A 176 10.94 3.02 1.81
C ALA A 176 10.19 4.36 1.81
N ASN A 177 10.54 5.25 2.75
CA ASN A 177 9.88 6.53 2.91
C ASN A 177 10.09 7.44 1.70
N ILE A 178 11.33 7.49 1.18
CA ILE A 178 11.69 8.25 -0.01
C ILE A 178 10.91 7.72 -1.21
N ALA A 179 10.96 6.41 -1.47
CA ALA A 179 10.26 5.81 -2.61
C ALA A 179 8.75 6.04 -2.53
N PHE A 180 8.14 5.82 -1.35
CA PHE A 180 6.71 6.05 -1.14
C PHE A 180 6.30 7.49 -1.43
N ASN A 181 7.05 8.48 -0.90
CA ASN A 181 6.71 9.89 -1.10
C ASN A 181 6.94 10.34 -2.56
N LEU A 182 7.98 9.83 -3.22
CA LEU A 182 8.24 10.09 -4.63
C LEU A 182 7.11 9.51 -5.51
N LEU A 183 6.76 8.24 -5.31
CA LEU A 183 5.67 7.58 -6.05
C LEU A 183 4.33 8.28 -5.81
N LYS A 184 4.00 8.57 -4.55
CA LYS A 184 2.79 9.33 -4.19
C LYS A 184 2.71 10.65 -4.93
N THR A 185 3.81 11.39 -5.01
CA THR A 185 3.84 12.74 -5.58
C THR A 185 3.85 12.71 -7.12
N LEU A 186 4.63 11.81 -7.72
CA LEU A 186 4.82 11.74 -9.18
C LEU A 186 3.67 11.02 -9.89
N ALA A 187 3.09 9.99 -9.27
CA ALA A 187 2.05 9.18 -9.89
C ALA A 187 0.63 9.77 -9.71
N ASP A 188 0.49 10.95 -9.08
CA ASP A 188 -0.79 11.43 -8.52
C ASP A 188 -1.51 10.32 -7.72
N GLY A 189 -0.68 9.48 -7.08
CA GLY A 189 -1.10 8.18 -6.57
C GLY A 189 -1.99 8.36 -5.35
N LEU A 190 -3.06 7.57 -5.28
CA LEU A 190 -3.92 7.51 -4.11
C LEU A 190 -3.19 6.77 -2.98
N ALA A 191 -2.43 7.50 -2.17
CA ALA A 191 -1.79 6.91 -1.00
C ALA A 191 -2.81 6.46 0.05
N VAL A 192 -2.79 5.17 0.39
CA VAL A 192 -3.51 4.58 1.51
C VAL A 192 -2.46 4.08 2.52
N GLY A 193 -2.44 4.68 3.70
CA GLY A 193 -1.50 4.31 4.77
C GLY A 193 -1.04 5.49 5.62
N PRO A 194 -0.17 5.22 6.62
CA PRO A 194 0.39 3.91 6.95
C PRO A 194 -0.64 2.92 7.53
N ILE A 195 -0.56 1.66 7.13
CA ILE A 195 -1.40 0.56 7.63
C ILE A 195 -0.57 -0.20 8.67
N LEU A 196 -1.06 -0.26 9.91
CA LEU A 196 -0.43 -1.09 10.93
C LEU A 196 -0.89 -2.54 10.78
N VAL A 197 0.08 -3.43 10.66
CA VAL A 197 -0.13 -4.89 10.60
C VAL A 197 0.09 -5.53 11.97
N SER A 198 -0.42 -6.75 12.16
CA SER A 198 -0.23 -7.57 13.38
C SER A 198 -0.80 -6.96 14.68
N THR A 199 -1.74 -6.02 14.57
CA THR A 199 -2.47 -5.49 15.73
C THR A 199 -3.57 -6.48 16.16
N SER A 200 -3.82 -6.60 17.47
CA SER A 200 -4.86 -7.52 18.00
C SER A 200 -6.29 -7.10 17.66
N ARG A 201 -6.45 -5.84 17.23
CA ARG A 201 -7.66 -5.25 16.66
C ARG A 201 -7.25 -4.21 15.65
N SER A 202 -8.04 -4.07 14.59
CA SER A 202 -7.81 -3.02 13.59
C SER A 202 -7.64 -1.62 14.19
N ALA A 203 -6.43 -1.07 14.03
CA ALA A 203 -6.06 0.28 14.43
C ALA A 203 -4.96 0.81 13.49
N HIS A 204 -5.07 2.05 13.05
CA HIS A 204 -4.11 2.66 12.11
C HIS A 204 -3.78 4.09 12.51
N ILE A 205 -2.57 4.54 12.15
CA ILE A 205 -2.06 5.88 12.47
C ILE A 205 -2.16 6.74 11.21
N LEU A 206 -2.75 7.92 11.34
CA LEU A 206 -2.75 8.93 10.29
C LEU A 206 -1.60 9.90 10.51
N THR A 207 -0.90 10.25 9.42
CA THR A 207 0.10 11.32 9.45
C THR A 207 -0.55 12.69 9.22
N PRO A 208 0.03 13.80 9.70
CA PRO A 208 -0.53 15.14 9.49
C PRO A 208 -0.69 15.56 8.03
N SER A 209 -0.02 14.87 7.08
CA SER A 209 -0.09 15.15 5.65
C SER A 209 -1.21 14.40 4.92
N VAL A 210 -2.02 13.60 5.63
CA VAL A 210 -3.14 12.87 5.04
C VAL A 210 -4.29 13.83 4.69
N MET A 211 -4.71 13.81 3.42
CA MET A 211 -5.89 14.55 2.94
C MET A 211 -7.20 13.84 3.34
N ALA A 212 -8.34 14.53 3.29
CA ALA A 212 -9.63 13.98 3.69
C ALA A 212 -10.01 12.66 2.98
N ARG A 213 -9.62 12.49 1.72
CA ARG A 213 -9.78 11.22 0.99
C ARG A 213 -8.98 10.08 1.64
N GLY A 214 -7.75 10.35 2.07
CA GLY A 214 -6.94 9.38 2.80
C GLY A 214 -7.56 9.02 4.15
N ILE A 215 -8.14 9.99 4.88
CA ILE A 215 -8.88 9.72 6.12
C ILE A 215 -10.06 8.77 5.86
N LEU A 216 -10.85 9.03 4.81
CA LEU A 216 -11.98 8.17 4.42
C LEU A 216 -11.51 6.75 4.06
N ASN A 217 -10.47 6.63 3.24
CA ASN A 217 -9.92 5.34 2.86
C ASN A 217 -9.41 4.57 4.08
N MET A 218 -8.66 5.21 4.97
CA MET A 218 -8.16 4.57 6.18
C MET A 218 -9.27 4.18 7.15
N SER A 219 -10.38 4.92 7.19
CA SER A 219 -11.57 4.55 7.96
C SER A 219 -12.23 3.30 7.37
N ALA A 220 -12.27 3.18 6.04
CA ALA A 220 -12.78 1.99 5.37
C ALA A 220 -11.89 0.77 5.62
N VAL A 221 -10.55 0.91 5.50
CA VAL A 221 -9.59 -0.14 5.85
C VAL A 221 -9.79 -0.59 7.30
N ALA A 222 -9.93 0.35 8.24
CA ALA A 222 -10.16 0.02 9.64
C ALA A 222 -11.48 -0.74 9.87
N ALA A 223 -12.56 -0.30 9.21
CA ALA A 223 -13.87 -0.93 9.34
C ALA A 223 -13.87 -2.36 8.77
N VAL A 224 -13.24 -2.57 7.61
CA VAL A 224 -13.10 -3.90 6.99
C VAL A 224 -12.22 -4.80 7.87
N GLY A 225 -11.08 -4.31 8.35
CA GLY A 225 -10.21 -5.05 9.27
C GLY A 225 -10.95 -5.52 10.53
N ALA A 226 -11.75 -4.64 11.14
CA ALA A 226 -12.55 -4.99 12.31
C ALA A 226 -13.62 -6.06 12.03
N GLN A 227 -14.19 -6.08 10.82
CA GLN A 227 -15.15 -7.12 10.41
C GLN A 227 -14.47 -8.49 10.25
N TYR A 228 -13.26 -8.54 9.67
CA TYR A 228 -12.47 -9.76 9.57
C TYR A 228 -12.06 -10.30 10.95
N ASP A 229 -11.56 -9.44 11.84
CA ASP A 229 -11.19 -9.82 13.21
C ASP A 229 -12.38 -10.47 13.95
N GLN A 230 -13.58 -9.92 13.77
CA GLN A 230 -14.81 -10.46 14.37
C GLN A 230 -15.22 -11.81 13.74
N HIS A 231 -15.00 -12.00 12.44
CA HIS A 231 -15.31 -13.26 11.76
C HIS A 231 -14.38 -14.39 12.23
N GLU A 232 -13.07 -14.14 12.30
CA GLU A 232 -12.04 -15.05 12.82
C GLU A 232 -12.30 -15.43 14.29
N GLN A 233 -12.64 -14.46 15.14
CA GLN A 233 -13.00 -14.71 16.54
C GLN A 233 -14.26 -15.58 16.66
N ASN A 234 -15.27 -15.37 15.80
CA ASN A 234 -16.49 -16.18 15.80
C ASN A 234 -16.26 -17.62 15.28
N LEU A 235 -15.27 -17.83 14.41
CA LEU A 235 -14.87 -19.15 13.93
C LEU A 235 -14.06 -19.93 14.99
N SER A 236 -13.17 -19.24 15.72
CA SER A 236 -12.37 -19.84 16.80
C SER A 236 -13.19 -20.19 18.05
N LEU A 237 -14.32 -19.51 18.30
CA LEU A 237 -15.26 -19.80 19.40
C LEU A 237 -16.28 -20.91 19.08
N LYS A 238 -16.22 -21.53 17.89
CA LYS A 238 -17.18 -22.58 17.44
C LYS A 238 -16.71 -24.03 17.69
N TRP A 239 -15.68 -24.22 18.50
CA TRP A 239 -15.19 -25.53 18.97
C TRP A 239 -14.96 -25.49 20.48
#